data_AF-M5CA22-F1
#
_entry.id   AF-M5CA22-F1
#
_cell.length_a   1.000
_cell.length_b   1.000
_cell.length_c   1.000
_cell.angle_alpha   90.00
_cell.angle_beta   90.00
_cell.angle_gamma   90.00
#
_symmetry.space_group_name_H-M   'P 1'
#
loop_
_entity.id
_entity.type
_entity.pdbx_description
1 polymer ?
#
loop_
_entity_poly.entity_id
_entity_poly.type
_entity_poly.pdbx_seq_one_letter_code
_entity_poly.pdbx_strand_id
1 'polypeptide(L)'
;MRGWWTHAAIQNLIKAMRTLPNRTPADDEIIKELIEALKGGTDSAQQRGSLMAFIAQCQTAYTRLHGINDNDRLSKQSRAVDLQALGLYQLVLDFCVGLWPEAGIFGPGVAQRRYLAPSGMVRNHSYVEHDGIRYGAYEHTGGKRYCYGYINGRYPVRIDRILHIAFPGEPEMQAICALVRPFQPPLVEPDFPWDAWAASLGASSWSYGLLDDLVAIPVSLFSGTLALFDVPMSYGRYWVAVALDSVSPEHDHNEK
;
A
#
# COMPACT_ATOMS: atom_id res chain seq x y z
N MET A 1 -15.29 22.30 3.39
CA MET A 1 -16.42 21.35 3.45
C MET A 1 -16.03 19.87 3.46
N ARG A 2 -14.90 19.43 2.87
CA ARG A 2 -14.51 18.00 2.81
C ARG A 2 -14.02 17.39 4.14
N GLY A 3 -13.38 18.16 5.02
CA GLY A 3 -12.95 17.66 6.35
C GLY A 3 -14.08 17.43 7.35
N TRP A 4 -15.28 17.98 7.10
CA TRP A 4 -16.44 17.82 7.98
C TRP A 4 -17.05 16.41 7.87
N TRP A 5 -17.09 15.84 6.66
CA TRP A 5 -17.54 14.47 6.42
C TRP A 5 -16.59 13.41 6.99
N THR A 6 -15.28 13.68 6.95
CA THR A 6 -14.26 12.84 7.59
C THR A 6 -14.43 12.78 9.09
N HIS A 7 -14.69 13.94 9.73
CA HIS A 7 -15.00 13.99 11.15
C HIS A 7 -16.29 13.22 11.44
N ALA A 8 -17.31 13.35 10.60
CA ALA A 8 -18.59 12.64 10.76
C ALA A 8 -18.46 11.11 10.68
N ALA A 9 -17.63 10.56 9.76
CA ALA A 9 -17.46 9.12 9.62
C ALA A 9 -16.75 8.46 10.82
N ILE A 10 -15.67 9.07 11.32
CA ILE A 10 -14.98 8.56 12.53
C ILE A 10 -15.86 8.76 13.77
N GLN A 11 -16.60 9.87 13.86
CA GLN A 11 -17.60 10.07 14.91
C GLN A 11 -18.71 9.01 14.87
N ASN A 12 -19.13 8.58 13.69
CA ASN A 12 -20.12 7.51 13.53
C ASN A 12 -19.57 6.15 13.96
N LEU A 13 -18.30 5.83 13.66
CA LEU A 13 -17.65 4.62 14.15
C LEU A 13 -17.51 4.62 15.68
N ILE A 14 -17.06 5.74 16.26
CA ILE A 14 -17.02 5.92 17.73
C ILE A 14 -18.42 5.75 18.34
N LYS A 15 -19.45 6.29 17.69
CA LYS A 15 -20.83 6.17 18.13
C LYS A 15 -21.32 4.71 18.08
N ALA A 16 -20.99 3.99 17.01
CA ALA A 16 -21.33 2.58 16.85
C ALA A 16 -20.64 1.70 17.91
N MET A 17 -19.35 1.91 18.15
CA MET A 17 -18.59 1.21 19.20
C MET A 17 -19.16 1.50 20.60
N ARG A 18 -19.55 2.75 20.87
CA ARG A 18 -20.17 3.13 22.16
C ARG A 18 -21.51 2.45 22.41
N THR A 19 -22.20 2.03 21.35
CA THR A 19 -23.52 1.37 21.41
C THR A 19 -23.45 -0.16 21.41
N LEU A 20 -22.25 -0.76 21.43
CA LEU A 20 -22.11 -2.21 21.53
C LEU A 20 -22.70 -2.72 22.86
N PRO A 21 -23.54 -3.79 22.84
CA PRO A 21 -24.27 -4.25 24.03
C PRO A 21 -23.37 -4.90 25.10
N ASN A 22 -22.15 -5.33 24.76
CA ASN A 22 -21.19 -5.98 25.67
C ASN A 22 -19.80 -5.31 25.60
N ARG A 23 -19.72 -4.00 25.88
CA ARG A 23 -18.44 -3.27 25.87
C ARG A 23 -17.47 -3.82 26.91
N THR A 24 -16.25 -4.05 26.46
CA THR A 24 -15.12 -4.47 27.29
C THR A 24 -14.23 -3.26 27.62
N PRO A 25 -13.35 -3.37 28.65
CA PRO A 25 -12.36 -2.33 28.93
C PRO A 25 -11.44 -2.02 27.74
N ALA A 26 -11.17 -3.02 26.88
CA ALA A 26 -10.38 -2.84 25.66
C ALA A 26 -11.12 -1.99 24.60
N ASP A 27 -12.43 -2.15 24.46
CA ASP A 27 -13.25 -1.30 23.57
C ASP A 27 -13.20 0.17 24.00
N ASP A 28 -13.18 0.41 25.31
CA ASP A 28 -13.11 1.75 25.89
C ASP A 28 -11.75 2.43 25.65
N GLU A 29 -10.67 1.63 25.69
CA GLU A 29 -9.32 2.07 25.37
C GLU A 29 -9.18 2.42 23.89
N ILE A 30 -9.70 1.59 22.99
CA ILE A 30 -9.72 1.85 21.54
C ILE A 30 -10.57 3.09 21.20
N ILE A 31 -11.75 3.26 21.83
CA ILE A 31 -12.57 4.46 21.67
C ILE A 31 -11.79 5.71 22.10
N LYS A 32 -11.02 5.62 23.18
CA LYS A 32 -10.19 6.71 23.68
C LYS A 32 -9.05 7.04 22.72
N GLU A 33 -8.33 6.04 22.21
CA GLU A 33 -7.28 6.21 21.19
C GLU A 33 -7.83 6.83 19.90
N LEU A 34 -9.00 6.38 19.41
CA LEU A 34 -9.67 6.97 18.24
C LEU A 34 -10.02 8.44 18.46
N ILE A 35 -10.50 8.79 19.66
CA ILE A 35 -10.79 10.18 20.06
C ILE A 35 -9.52 11.01 20.15
N GLU A 36 -8.43 10.46 20.67
CA GLU A 36 -7.13 11.14 20.79
C GLU A 36 -6.46 11.32 19.42
N ALA A 37 -6.54 10.32 18.53
CA ALA A 37 -6.09 10.41 17.15
C ALA A 37 -6.85 11.50 16.36
N LEU A 38 -8.17 11.62 16.57
CA LEU A 38 -9.01 12.72 16.05
C LEU A 38 -8.61 14.09 16.60
N LYS A 39 -8.11 14.14 17.84
CA LYS A 39 -7.64 15.36 18.52
C LYS A 39 -6.16 15.68 18.24
N GLY A 40 -5.45 14.84 17.49
CA GLY A 40 -4.05 15.04 17.12
C GLY A 40 -3.02 14.52 18.13
N GLY A 41 -3.40 13.54 18.96
CA GLY A 41 -2.53 12.85 19.92
C GLY A 41 -1.31 12.17 19.30
N THR A 42 -0.30 11.88 20.12
CA THR A 42 1.10 11.60 19.79
C THR A 42 1.39 10.31 19.02
N ASP A 43 0.40 9.48 18.70
CA ASP A 43 0.64 8.19 18.05
C ASP A 43 0.81 8.24 16.53
N SER A 44 1.59 7.25 16.08
CA SER A 44 2.65 7.36 15.08
C SER A 44 2.24 8.01 13.76
N ALA A 45 3.18 8.76 13.17
CA ALA A 45 3.02 9.40 11.86
C ALA A 45 2.58 8.43 10.72
N GLN A 46 2.75 7.12 10.90
CA GLN A 46 2.39 6.07 9.96
C GLN A 46 0.88 5.77 10.00
N GLN A 47 0.26 5.70 11.19
CA GLN A 47 -1.19 5.57 11.34
C GLN A 47 -1.94 6.77 10.75
N ARG A 48 -1.41 7.98 10.93
CA ARG A 48 -1.94 9.19 10.27
C ARG A 48 -1.86 9.10 8.74
N GLY A 49 -0.83 8.44 8.19
CA GLY A 49 -0.69 8.21 6.76
C GLY A 49 -1.72 7.22 6.23
N SER A 50 -1.85 6.06 6.87
CA SER A 50 -2.89 5.07 6.55
C SER A 50 -4.30 5.67 6.60
N LEU A 51 -4.63 6.47 7.62
CA LEU A 51 -5.92 7.17 7.70
C LEU A 51 -6.13 8.16 6.53
N MET A 52 -5.08 8.89 6.14
CA MET A 52 -5.17 9.80 4.98
C MET A 52 -5.31 9.06 3.66
N ALA A 53 -4.71 7.87 3.52
CA ALA A 53 -4.88 7.02 2.34
C ALA A 53 -6.31 6.47 2.25
N PHE A 54 -6.87 6.03 3.38
CA PHE A 54 -8.28 5.66 3.49
C PHE A 54 -9.21 6.79 3.07
N ILE A 55 -8.98 8.01 3.59
CA ILE A 55 -9.76 9.20 3.22
C ILE A 55 -9.70 9.45 1.71
N ALA A 56 -8.53 9.29 1.09
CA ALA A 56 -8.37 9.41 -0.35
C ALA A 56 -9.16 8.33 -1.09
N GLN A 57 -9.08 7.07 -0.65
CA GLN A 57 -9.83 5.95 -1.22
C GLN A 57 -11.35 6.16 -1.20
N CYS A 58 -11.92 6.63 -0.08
CA CYS A 58 -13.34 6.96 0.01
C CYS A 58 -13.74 8.10 -0.96
N GLN A 59 -12.86 9.08 -1.14
CA GLN A 59 -13.08 10.15 -2.12
C GLN A 59 -13.05 9.59 -3.54
N THR A 60 -12.16 8.64 -3.84
CA THR A 60 -12.06 8.07 -5.19
C THR A 60 -13.18 7.12 -5.56
N ALA A 61 -13.67 6.30 -4.61
CA ALA A 61 -14.87 5.50 -4.84
C ALA A 61 -16.04 6.41 -5.27
N TYR A 62 -16.16 7.58 -4.64
CA TYR A 62 -17.14 8.61 -5.00
C TYR A 62 -16.83 9.26 -6.38
N THR A 63 -15.58 9.57 -6.73
CA THR A 63 -15.24 10.13 -8.06
C THR A 63 -15.35 9.13 -9.22
N ARG A 64 -15.09 7.83 -8.99
CA ARG A 64 -15.29 6.77 -10.00
C ARG A 64 -16.77 6.57 -10.31
N LEU A 65 -17.65 6.63 -9.31
CA LEU A 65 -19.11 6.65 -9.48
C LEU A 65 -19.58 7.83 -10.35
N HIS A 66 -18.78 8.90 -10.43
CA HIS A 66 -19.04 10.08 -11.26
C HIS A 66 -18.22 10.13 -12.56
N GLY A 67 -17.54 9.04 -12.95
CA GLY A 67 -16.85 8.92 -14.23
C GLY A 67 -15.56 9.74 -14.39
N ILE A 68 -14.95 10.20 -13.29
CA ILE A 68 -13.65 10.88 -13.31
C ILE A 68 -12.55 9.82 -13.12
N ASN A 69 -11.92 9.40 -14.22
CA ASN A 69 -10.70 8.60 -14.19
C ASN A 69 -9.51 9.49 -13.84
N ASP A 70 -9.02 9.41 -12.61
CA ASP A 70 -7.72 9.98 -12.27
C ASP A 70 -6.62 8.98 -12.67
N ASN A 71 -5.85 9.34 -13.70
CA ASN A 71 -4.62 8.64 -14.11
C ASN A 71 -3.59 8.57 -12.97
N ASP A 72 -2.60 7.68 -13.10
CA ASP A 72 -1.47 7.61 -12.17
C ASP A 72 -0.72 8.94 -12.07
N ARG A 73 -0.52 9.43 -10.84
CA ARG A 73 0.19 10.70 -10.57
C ARG A 73 1.36 10.49 -9.63
N LEU A 74 2.55 10.75 -10.14
CA LEU A 74 3.78 10.72 -9.35
C LEU A 74 3.98 11.99 -8.52
N SER A 75 4.71 11.87 -7.41
CA SER A 75 5.16 13.04 -6.66
C SER A 75 5.98 13.99 -7.53
N LYS A 76 5.77 15.31 -7.39
CA LYS A 76 6.49 16.32 -8.19
C LYS A 76 8.02 16.25 -8.03
N GLN A 77 8.47 15.93 -6.82
CA GLN A 77 9.89 15.74 -6.54
C GLN A 77 10.30 14.32 -6.86
N SER A 78 11.46 14.19 -7.50
CA SER A 78 12.08 12.90 -7.83
C SER A 78 13.60 13.02 -7.81
N ARG A 79 14.28 11.89 -7.61
CA ARG A 79 15.74 11.81 -7.60
C ARG A 79 16.20 10.77 -8.61
N ALA A 80 17.22 11.09 -9.39
CA ALA A 80 17.87 10.08 -10.23
C ALA A 80 18.47 8.99 -9.34
N VAL A 81 18.40 7.74 -9.80
CA VAL A 81 18.91 6.58 -9.09
C VAL A 81 20.01 5.91 -9.91
N ASP A 82 21.04 5.46 -9.22
CA ASP A 82 21.97 4.46 -9.72
C ASP A 82 21.48 3.08 -9.24
N LEU A 83 20.94 2.29 -10.18
CA LEU A 83 20.39 0.97 -9.90
C LEU A 83 21.48 -0.03 -9.52
N GLN A 84 22.69 0.11 -10.04
CA GLN A 84 23.78 -0.81 -9.76
C GLN A 84 24.36 -0.56 -8.38
N ALA A 85 24.56 0.71 -8.00
CA ALA A 85 24.98 1.07 -6.65
C ALA A 85 23.98 0.63 -5.57
N LEU A 86 22.68 0.58 -5.90
CA LEU A 86 21.63 0.09 -5.00
C LEU A 86 21.40 -1.43 -5.05
N GLY A 87 22.08 -2.16 -5.94
CA GLY A 87 21.83 -3.60 -6.13
C GLY A 87 20.44 -3.92 -6.70
N LEU A 88 19.79 -2.97 -7.36
CA LEU A 88 18.44 -3.09 -7.92
C LEU A 88 18.42 -3.34 -9.42
N TYR A 89 19.59 -3.31 -10.07
CA TYR A 89 19.71 -3.34 -11.52
C TYR A 89 19.00 -4.53 -12.17
N GLN A 90 19.31 -5.74 -11.72
CA GLN A 90 18.72 -6.95 -12.30
C GLN A 90 17.21 -7.00 -12.11
N LEU A 91 16.73 -6.67 -10.91
CA LEU A 91 15.30 -6.66 -10.60
C LEU A 91 14.50 -5.71 -11.50
N VAL A 92 15.05 -4.52 -11.77
CA VAL A 92 14.40 -3.54 -12.65
C VAL A 92 14.53 -3.93 -14.12
N LEU A 93 15.65 -4.54 -14.53
CA LEU A 93 15.83 -5.07 -15.88
C LEU A 93 14.79 -6.17 -16.17
N ASP A 94 14.64 -7.14 -15.27
CA ASP A 94 13.69 -8.25 -15.40
C ASP A 94 12.25 -7.73 -15.49
N PHE A 95 11.91 -6.72 -14.67
CA PHE A 95 10.63 -6.02 -14.76
C PHE A 95 10.40 -5.39 -16.14
N CYS A 96 11.38 -4.66 -16.69
CA CYS A 96 11.24 -4.03 -18.00
C CYS A 96 11.13 -5.04 -19.13
N VAL A 97 11.91 -6.13 -19.09
CA VAL A 97 11.84 -7.22 -20.08
C VAL A 97 10.48 -7.92 -20.03
N GLY A 98 9.96 -8.18 -18.83
CA GLY A 98 8.62 -8.75 -18.66
C GLY A 98 7.50 -7.83 -19.14
N LEU A 99 7.63 -6.51 -18.94
CA LEU A 99 6.63 -5.53 -19.37
C LEU A 99 6.63 -5.32 -20.89
N TRP A 100 7.80 -5.35 -21.53
CA TRP A 100 7.97 -5.15 -22.97
C TRP A 100 8.84 -6.23 -23.61
N PRO A 101 8.34 -7.47 -23.74
CA PRO A 101 9.13 -8.59 -24.26
C PRO A 101 9.65 -8.34 -25.68
N GLU A 102 8.86 -7.67 -26.51
CA GLU A 102 9.22 -7.40 -27.92
C GLU A 102 10.19 -6.22 -28.11
N ALA A 103 10.46 -5.45 -27.05
CA ALA A 103 11.30 -4.26 -27.14
C ALA A 103 12.80 -4.58 -27.17
N GLY A 104 13.20 -5.82 -26.89
CA GLY A 104 14.61 -6.24 -26.88
C GLY A 104 15.45 -5.41 -25.90
N ILE A 105 14.95 -5.26 -24.67
CA ILE A 105 15.61 -4.50 -23.61
C ILE A 105 16.77 -5.34 -23.06
N PHE A 106 17.94 -4.71 -22.90
CA PHE A 106 19.14 -5.38 -22.43
C PHE A 106 19.94 -4.50 -21.45
N GLY A 107 20.74 -5.14 -20.61
CA GLY A 107 21.68 -4.48 -19.69
C GLY A 107 23.14 -4.56 -20.13
N PRO A 108 24.12 -4.27 -19.24
CA PRO A 108 25.53 -4.40 -19.57
C PRO A 108 25.84 -5.79 -20.13
N GLY A 109 26.41 -5.85 -21.33
CA GLY A 109 26.69 -7.12 -22.02
C GLY A 109 26.29 -7.08 -23.49
N VAL A 110 25.68 -8.16 -23.97
CA VAL A 110 25.35 -8.33 -25.38
C VAL A 110 24.28 -7.33 -25.79
N ALA A 111 24.62 -6.49 -26.77
CA ALA A 111 23.73 -5.47 -27.28
C ALA A 111 22.50 -6.05 -27.98
N GLN A 112 21.33 -5.49 -27.67
CA GLN A 112 20.09 -5.72 -28.39
C GLN A 112 19.54 -4.38 -28.92
N ARG A 113 18.24 -4.13 -28.76
CA ARG A 113 17.56 -2.95 -29.30
C ARG A 113 17.60 -1.76 -28.34
N ARG A 114 17.27 -1.97 -27.05
CA ARG A 114 17.10 -0.89 -26.07
C ARG A 114 17.96 -1.13 -24.82
N TYR A 115 18.94 -0.28 -24.59
CA TYR A 115 19.82 -0.40 -23.44
C TYR A 115 19.20 0.25 -22.19
N LEU A 116 19.12 -0.49 -21.08
CA LEU A 116 18.83 0.07 -19.76
C LEU A 116 20.14 0.49 -19.10
N ALA A 117 20.45 1.78 -19.06
CA ALA A 117 21.64 2.26 -18.38
C ALA A 117 21.54 2.04 -16.85
N PRO A 118 22.63 1.65 -16.17
CA PRO A 118 22.67 1.52 -14.70
C PRO A 118 22.22 2.77 -13.94
N SER A 119 22.44 3.96 -14.52
CA SER A 119 22.08 5.24 -13.92
C SER A 119 21.44 6.18 -14.93
N GLY A 120 20.60 7.09 -14.45
CA GLY A 120 20.10 8.24 -15.23
C GLY A 120 18.77 8.01 -15.97
N MET A 121 18.38 6.77 -16.24
CA MET A 121 17.09 6.42 -16.87
C MET A 121 15.96 6.18 -15.86
N VAL A 122 16.31 6.02 -14.58
CA VAL A 122 15.37 5.71 -13.51
C VAL A 122 15.37 6.80 -12.45
N ARG A 123 14.17 7.23 -12.07
CA ARG A 123 13.95 8.23 -11.04
C ARG A 123 13.11 7.67 -9.91
N ASN A 124 13.52 7.87 -8.67
CA ASN A 124 12.75 7.51 -7.48
C ASN A 124 11.84 8.66 -7.08
N HIS A 125 10.59 8.34 -6.79
CA HIS A 125 9.54 9.24 -6.32
C HIS A 125 9.18 8.93 -4.86
N SER A 126 8.61 9.91 -4.16
CA SER A 126 8.19 9.73 -2.78
C SER A 126 6.87 8.99 -2.68
N TYR A 127 5.98 9.17 -3.65
CA TYR A 127 4.70 8.49 -3.73
C TYR A 127 4.19 8.45 -5.19
N VAL A 128 3.25 7.54 -5.43
CA VAL A 128 2.36 7.50 -6.59
C VAL A 128 0.93 7.56 -6.08
N GLU A 129 0.08 8.34 -6.72
CA GLU A 129 -1.36 8.25 -6.58
C GLU A 129 -1.84 7.35 -7.72
N HIS A 130 -2.35 6.18 -7.36
CA HIS A 130 -2.96 5.25 -8.30
C HIS A 130 -4.41 5.12 -7.88
N ASP A 131 -5.32 5.30 -8.83
CA ASP A 131 -6.72 5.00 -8.57
C ASP A 131 -7.27 5.83 -7.40
N GLY A 132 -6.73 7.07 -7.31
CA GLY A 132 -6.91 8.11 -6.28
C GLY A 132 -6.44 7.76 -4.87
N ILE A 133 -5.77 6.62 -4.72
CA ILE A 133 -5.12 6.19 -3.48
C ILE A 133 -3.64 6.55 -3.54
N ARG A 134 -3.11 7.13 -2.46
CA ARG A 134 -1.68 7.45 -2.37
C ARG A 134 -0.89 6.28 -1.78
N TYR A 135 0.07 5.79 -2.54
CA TYR A 135 1.05 4.77 -2.19
C TYR A 135 2.44 5.40 -2.10
N GLY A 136 3.14 5.23 -0.98
CA GLY A 136 4.40 5.91 -0.69
C GLY A 136 5.60 4.98 -0.62
N ALA A 137 6.80 5.50 -0.91
CA ALA A 137 8.05 4.77 -0.77
C ALA A 137 8.57 4.84 0.69
N TYR A 138 8.86 3.69 1.30
CA TYR A 138 9.44 3.56 2.64
C TYR A 138 10.79 4.27 2.76
N GLU A 139 11.63 4.12 1.73
CA GLU A 139 12.97 4.71 1.64
C GLU A 139 12.96 6.24 1.40
N HIS A 140 11.78 6.84 1.28
CA HIS A 140 11.61 8.27 1.13
C HIS A 140 10.87 8.87 2.33
N THR A 141 11.45 9.89 2.98
CA THR A 141 10.87 10.51 4.19
C THR A 141 9.42 10.98 4.01
N GLY A 142 9.13 11.61 2.86
CA GLY A 142 7.77 12.03 2.49
C GLY A 142 6.80 10.90 2.08
N GLY A 143 7.32 9.71 1.74
CA GLY A 143 6.55 8.54 1.33
C GLY A 143 6.28 7.55 2.45
N LYS A 144 7.16 7.51 3.45
CA LYS A 144 7.19 6.50 4.52
C LYS A 144 5.87 6.33 5.27
N ARG A 145 5.02 7.36 5.34
CA ARG A 145 3.71 7.29 6.02
C ARG A 145 2.67 6.49 5.23
N TYR A 146 2.88 6.29 3.94
CA TYR A 146 1.96 5.63 3.00
C TYR A 146 2.58 4.35 2.42
N CYS A 147 3.56 3.78 3.10
CA CYS A 147 4.40 2.70 2.56
C CYS A 147 3.80 1.30 2.67
N TYR A 148 2.58 1.15 3.15
CA TYR A 148 1.89 -0.13 3.17
C TYR A 148 0.68 -0.09 2.26
N GLY A 149 0.45 -1.19 1.56
CA GLY A 149 -0.69 -1.37 0.68
C GLY A 149 -0.96 -2.85 0.44
N TYR A 150 -2.07 -3.12 -0.22
CA TYR A 150 -2.41 -4.43 -0.75
C TYR A 150 -2.09 -4.50 -2.24
N ILE A 151 -1.68 -5.68 -2.68
CA ILE A 151 -1.58 -6.06 -4.08
C ILE A 151 -2.46 -7.29 -4.35
N ASN A 152 -2.83 -7.51 -5.61
CA ASN A 152 -3.56 -8.72 -6.05
C ASN A 152 -4.80 -9.04 -5.18
N GLY A 153 -5.63 -8.03 -4.92
CA GLY A 153 -6.82 -8.18 -4.08
C GLY A 153 -6.53 -7.85 -2.62
N ARG A 154 -5.80 -8.71 -1.89
CA ARG A 154 -5.55 -8.52 -0.43
C ARG A 154 -4.22 -9.09 0.09
N TYR A 155 -3.17 -9.09 -0.72
CA TYR A 155 -1.84 -9.49 -0.22
C TYR A 155 -1.03 -8.28 0.25
N PRO A 156 -0.69 -8.16 1.55
CA PRO A 156 -0.09 -6.95 2.08
C PRO A 156 1.40 -6.87 1.75
N VAL A 157 1.83 -5.66 1.43
CA VAL A 157 3.22 -5.36 1.07
C VAL A 157 3.70 -4.09 1.74
N ARG A 158 5.01 -4.02 1.97
CA ARG A 158 5.73 -2.77 2.18
C ARG A 158 6.28 -2.29 0.85
N ILE A 159 6.01 -1.04 0.50
CA ILE A 159 6.51 -0.40 -0.72
C ILE A 159 7.84 0.27 -0.38
N ASP A 160 8.94 -0.34 -0.79
CA ASP A 160 10.28 0.18 -0.52
C ASP A 160 10.59 1.41 -1.38
N ARG A 161 10.29 1.33 -2.70
CA ARG A 161 10.58 2.38 -3.68
C ARG A 161 9.51 2.50 -4.76
N ILE A 162 9.39 3.69 -5.34
CA ILE A 162 8.52 3.96 -6.48
C ILE A 162 9.38 4.58 -7.58
N LEU A 163 9.56 3.84 -8.65
CA LEU A 163 10.50 4.14 -9.72
C LEU A 163 9.74 4.53 -10.98
N HIS A 164 10.08 5.68 -11.56
CA HIS A 164 9.70 6.04 -12.92
C HIS A 164 10.86 5.69 -13.85
N ILE A 165 10.58 4.87 -14.85
CA ILE A 165 11.54 4.37 -15.83
C ILE A 165 11.16 4.97 -17.17
N ALA A 166 12.10 5.64 -17.82
CA ALA A 166 11.89 6.25 -19.13
C ALA A 166 13.03 5.89 -20.08
N PHE A 167 12.68 5.18 -21.16
CA PHE A 167 13.61 4.90 -22.25
C PHE A 167 13.52 6.02 -23.30
N PRO A 168 14.63 6.69 -23.63
CA PRO A 168 14.63 7.65 -24.72
C PRO A 168 14.44 6.95 -26.08
N GLY A 169 13.86 7.66 -27.05
CA GLY A 169 13.66 7.20 -28.43
C GLY A 169 12.20 6.97 -28.81
N GLU A 170 11.96 6.57 -30.07
CA GLU A 170 10.62 6.31 -30.62
C GLU A 170 10.37 4.79 -30.82
N PRO A 171 9.21 4.25 -30.39
CA PRO A 171 8.22 4.90 -29.53
C PRO A 171 8.78 5.21 -28.14
N GLU A 172 8.26 6.26 -27.51
CA GLU A 172 8.57 6.57 -26.11
C GLU A 172 8.03 5.43 -25.24
N MET A 173 8.89 4.86 -24.40
CA MET A 173 8.50 3.80 -23.47
C MET A 173 8.77 4.25 -22.06
N GLN A 174 7.72 4.31 -21.26
CA GLN A 174 7.80 4.68 -19.86
C GLN A 174 6.90 3.80 -19.01
N ALA A 175 7.33 3.55 -17.78
CA ALA A 175 6.57 2.77 -16.82
C ALA A 175 6.80 3.28 -15.40
N ILE A 176 5.82 3.02 -14.54
CA ILE A 176 5.95 3.18 -13.10
C ILE A 176 6.08 1.78 -12.49
N CYS A 177 7.19 1.56 -11.80
CA CYS A 177 7.52 0.32 -11.11
C CYS A 177 7.50 0.58 -9.60
N ALA A 178 6.76 -0.23 -8.86
CA ALA A 178 6.87 -0.26 -7.40
C ALA A 178 7.77 -1.43 -7.00
N LEU A 179 8.77 -1.15 -6.18
CA LEU A 179 9.55 -2.19 -5.51
C LEU A 179 8.92 -2.46 -4.16
N VAL A 180 8.41 -3.67 -3.98
CA VAL A 180 7.63 -4.06 -2.82
C VAL A 180 8.22 -5.29 -2.16
N ARG A 181 8.08 -5.36 -0.83
CA ARG A 181 8.34 -6.58 -0.07
C ARG A 181 7.03 -7.10 0.49
N PRO A 182 6.60 -8.29 0.08
CA PRO A 182 5.42 -8.89 0.65
C PRO A 182 5.62 -9.30 2.11
N PHE A 183 4.53 -9.37 2.86
CA PHE A 183 4.59 -9.80 4.25
C PHE A 183 4.72 -11.32 4.30
N GLN A 184 5.48 -11.82 5.28
CA GLN A 184 5.58 -13.26 5.49
C GLN A 184 4.44 -13.78 6.36
N PRO A 185 3.79 -14.88 5.99
CA PRO A 185 2.80 -15.51 6.84
C PRO A 185 3.46 -15.96 8.16
N PRO A 186 2.70 -16.04 9.26
CA PRO A 186 3.21 -16.56 10.52
C PRO A 186 3.51 -18.05 10.42
N LEU A 187 4.63 -18.50 11.03
CA LEU A 187 4.95 -19.93 11.14
C LEU A 187 3.89 -20.68 11.97
N VAL A 188 3.36 -20.00 12.99
CA VAL A 188 2.29 -20.48 13.85
C VAL A 188 1.15 -19.48 13.75
N GLU A 189 0.03 -19.94 13.18
CA GLU A 189 -1.18 -19.14 13.06
C GLU A 189 -1.66 -18.70 14.45
N PRO A 190 -1.79 -17.38 14.70
CA PRO A 190 -2.26 -16.90 15.99
C PRO A 190 -3.76 -17.19 16.12
N ASP A 191 -4.18 -17.63 17.30
CA ASP A 191 -5.59 -17.74 17.69
C ASP A 191 -6.03 -16.40 18.31
N PHE A 192 -6.48 -15.48 17.46
CA PHE A 192 -6.99 -14.20 17.92
C PHE A 192 -8.45 -14.29 18.34
N PRO A 193 -8.88 -13.55 19.38
CA PRO A 193 -10.27 -13.53 19.84
C PRO A 193 -11.30 -13.12 18.77
N TRP A 194 -10.84 -12.48 17.69
CA TRP A 194 -11.68 -11.99 16.59
C TRP A 194 -11.54 -12.78 15.29
N ASP A 195 -10.87 -13.93 15.28
CA ASP A 195 -10.67 -14.71 14.04
C ASP A 195 -11.99 -15.11 13.38
N ALA A 196 -13.02 -15.37 14.18
CA ALA A 196 -14.38 -15.62 13.69
C ALA A 196 -14.98 -14.47 12.85
N TRP A 197 -14.47 -13.25 13.02
CA TRP A 197 -14.89 -12.06 12.28
C TRP A 197 -13.80 -11.50 11.35
N ALA A 198 -12.62 -12.12 11.28
CA ALA A 198 -11.47 -11.58 10.56
C ALA A 198 -11.79 -11.28 9.09
N ALA A 199 -12.53 -12.17 8.42
CA ALA A 199 -12.99 -11.96 7.05
C ALA A 199 -13.89 -10.72 6.92
N SER A 200 -14.86 -10.54 7.82
CA SER A 200 -15.77 -9.39 7.83
C SER A 200 -15.06 -8.09 8.20
N LEU A 201 -14.02 -8.17 9.04
CA LEU A 201 -13.19 -7.03 9.44
C LEU A 201 -12.11 -6.70 8.40
N GLY A 202 -11.90 -7.58 7.40
CA GLY A 202 -10.79 -7.45 6.48
C GLY A 202 -9.42 -7.53 7.16
N ALA A 203 -9.34 -8.25 8.27
CA ALA A 203 -8.14 -8.41 9.08
C ALA A 203 -7.39 -9.68 8.68
N SER A 204 -6.05 -9.60 8.65
CA SER A 204 -5.17 -10.74 8.41
C SER A 204 -3.91 -10.63 9.25
N SER A 205 -3.34 -11.76 9.65
CA SER A 205 -2.18 -11.83 10.54
C SER A 205 -0.91 -12.24 9.81
N TRP A 206 0.22 -11.69 10.25
CA TRP A 206 1.52 -11.79 9.58
C TRP A 206 2.64 -11.89 10.61
N SER A 207 3.76 -12.48 10.20
CA SER A 207 4.97 -12.52 11.02
C SER A 207 5.46 -11.11 11.34
N TYR A 208 5.70 -10.82 12.62
CA TYR A 208 6.19 -9.51 13.02
C TYR A 208 7.59 -9.22 12.47
N GLY A 209 7.73 -8.12 11.72
CA GLY A 209 9.02 -7.64 11.23
C GLY A 209 9.61 -8.46 10.08
N LEU A 210 8.92 -9.52 9.64
CA LEU A 210 9.39 -10.39 8.57
C LEU A 210 8.69 -10.04 7.26
N LEU A 211 9.51 -9.83 6.25
CA LEU A 211 9.11 -9.47 4.89
C LEU A 211 9.88 -10.38 3.92
N ASP A 212 9.22 -10.78 2.86
CA ASP A 212 9.82 -11.54 1.76
C ASP A 212 10.83 -10.70 0.98
N ASP A 213 11.46 -11.37 0.01
CA ASP A 213 12.38 -10.74 -0.93
C ASP A 213 11.71 -9.60 -1.71
N LEU A 214 12.54 -8.67 -2.16
CA LEU A 214 12.10 -7.50 -2.91
C LEU A 214 11.65 -7.92 -4.31
N VAL A 215 10.43 -7.52 -4.67
CA VAL A 215 9.83 -7.81 -5.98
C VAL A 215 9.47 -6.50 -6.68
N ALA A 216 9.65 -6.44 -8.00
CA ALA A 216 9.21 -5.34 -8.84
C ALA A 216 7.83 -5.64 -9.43
N ILE A 217 6.88 -4.73 -9.25
CA ILE A 217 5.52 -4.86 -9.77
C ILE A 217 5.08 -3.58 -10.51
N PRO A 218 4.13 -3.69 -11.47
CA PRO A 218 3.48 -2.50 -12.00
C PRO A 218 2.49 -1.96 -10.97
N VAL A 219 2.32 -0.63 -10.99
CA VAL A 219 1.42 0.08 -10.04
C VAL A 219 -0.03 -0.38 -10.16
N SER A 220 -0.44 -0.88 -11.33
CA SER A 220 -1.78 -1.44 -11.58
C SER A 220 -2.13 -2.67 -10.74
N LEU A 221 -1.16 -3.28 -10.05
CA LEU A 221 -1.45 -4.39 -9.11
C LEU A 221 -1.87 -3.90 -7.72
N PHE A 222 -1.74 -2.61 -7.40
CA PHE A 222 -2.19 -2.09 -6.11
C PHE A 222 -3.71 -2.15 -6.01
N SER A 223 -4.21 -2.75 -4.94
CA SER A 223 -5.64 -2.99 -4.73
C SER A 223 -6.25 -2.26 -3.53
N GLY A 224 -5.43 -1.66 -2.66
CA GLY A 224 -5.94 -0.91 -1.52
C GLY A 224 -4.89 -0.55 -0.49
N THR A 225 -5.32 0.11 0.59
CA THR A 225 -4.45 0.45 1.72
C THR A 225 -4.82 -0.33 2.97
N LEU A 226 -3.88 -0.36 3.91
CA LEU A 226 -4.04 -1.06 5.17
C LEU A 226 -3.60 -0.20 6.35
N ALA A 227 -4.23 -0.47 7.49
CA ALA A 227 -3.69 -0.15 8.79
C ALA A 227 -2.90 -1.36 9.29
N LEU A 228 -1.72 -1.10 9.85
CA LEU A 228 -0.85 -2.13 10.40
C LEU A 228 -0.78 -1.97 11.91
N PHE A 229 -1.12 -3.03 12.62
CA PHE A 229 -1.05 -3.10 14.08
C PHE A 229 0.02 -4.08 14.53
N ASP A 230 0.67 -3.75 15.63
CA ASP A 230 1.63 -4.61 16.33
C ASP A 230 0.91 -5.25 17.51
N VAL A 231 0.73 -6.57 17.47
CA VAL A 231 -0.04 -7.30 18.47
C VAL A 231 0.88 -8.29 19.20
N PRO A 232 1.28 -7.98 20.45
CA PRO A 232 1.99 -8.92 21.30
C PRO A 232 1.02 -9.94 21.89
N MET A 233 1.40 -11.22 21.82
CA MET A 233 0.71 -12.37 22.41
C MET A 233 1.67 -13.08 23.37
N SER A 234 1.15 -13.94 24.25
CA SER A 234 1.98 -14.71 25.20
C SER A 234 2.97 -15.67 24.50
N TYR A 235 2.64 -16.10 23.28
CA TYR A 235 3.40 -17.07 22.49
C TYR A 235 4.10 -16.45 21.27
N GLY A 236 4.01 -15.14 21.06
CA GLY A 236 4.60 -14.51 19.87
C GLY A 236 4.22 -13.06 19.70
N ARG A 237 4.79 -12.42 18.66
CA ARG A 237 4.44 -11.06 18.25
C ARG A 237 4.05 -11.10 16.80
N TYR A 238 2.96 -10.42 16.47
CA TYR A 238 2.34 -10.50 15.15
C TYR A 238 2.06 -9.10 14.60
N TRP A 239 2.09 -9.02 13.28
CA TRP A 239 1.52 -7.91 12.54
C TRP A 239 0.09 -8.25 12.15
N VAL A 240 -0.85 -7.35 12.44
CA VAL A 240 -2.23 -7.47 11.98
C VAL A 240 -2.49 -6.37 10.96
N ALA A 241 -2.71 -6.77 9.71
CA ALA A 241 -3.07 -5.89 8.62
C ALA A 241 -4.61 -5.84 8.50
N VAL A 242 -5.17 -4.65 8.66
CA VAL A 242 -6.61 -4.41 8.53
C VAL A 242 -6.83 -3.59 7.29
N ALA A 243 -7.67 -4.09 6.39
CA ALA A 243 -8.01 -3.38 5.19
C ALA A 243 -8.83 -2.13 5.50
N LEU A 244 -8.44 -1.04 4.87
CA LEU A 244 -9.14 0.24 4.99
C LEU A 244 -10.15 0.42 3.86
N ASP A 245 -10.32 -0.55 2.96
CA ASP A 245 -11.36 -0.48 1.96
C ASP A 245 -12.73 -0.85 2.55
N SER A 246 -13.73 0.02 2.37
CA SER A 246 -15.13 -0.29 2.73
C SER A 246 -15.82 -1.18 1.69
N VAL A 247 -15.09 -1.66 0.69
CA VAL A 247 -15.63 -2.59 -0.31
C VAL A 247 -15.33 -3.98 0.23
N SER A 248 -16.28 -4.54 0.99
CA SER A 248 -16.43 -5.99 0.98
C SER A 248 -16.38 -6.43 -0.48
N PRO A 249 -15.63 -7.47 -0.86
CA PRO A 249 -16.04 -8.20 -2.03
C PRO A 249 -17.45 -8.68 -1.67
N GLU A 250 -18.48 -8.05 -2.26
CA GLU A 250 -19.77 -8.68 -2.32
C GLU A 250 -19.49 -10.07 -2.90
N HIS A 251 -19.70 -11.08 -2.07
CA HIS A 251 -19.76 -12.45 -2.52
C HIS A 251 -20.89 -12.43 -3.56
N ASP A 252 -20.53 -12.37 -4.85
CA ASP A 252 -21.39 -12.84 -5.92
C ASP A 252 -21.57 -14.34 -5.70
N HIS A 253 -22.44 -14.68 -4.74
CA HIS A 253 -23.13 -15.96 -4.75
C HIS A 253 -24.03 -15.95 -5.97
N ASN A 254 -23.45 -16.28 -7.13
CA ASN A 254 -24.20 -16.86 -8.23
C ASN A 254 -24.68 -18.24 -7.78
N GLU A 255 -25.78 -18.27 -7.03
CA GLU A 255 -26.61 -19.46 -6.92
C GLU A 255 -27.65 -19.43 -8.06
N LYS A 256 -27.38 -20.29 -9.04
CA LYS A 256 -28.28 -20.96 -10.00
C LYS A 256 -29.23 -20.12 -10.86
#